data_AF-A0A6I0R943-F1
#
_entry.id   AF-A0A6I0R943-F1
#
_cell.length_a   1.000
_cell.length_b   1.000
_cell.length_c   1.000
_cell.angle_alpha   90.00
_cell.angle_beta   90.00
_cell.angle_gamma   90.00
#
_symmetry.space_group_name_H-M   'P 1'
#
loop_
_entity.id
_entity.type
_entity.pdbx_description
1 polymer ?
#
loop_
_entity_poly.entity_id
_entity_poly.type
_entity_poly.pdbx_seq_one_letter_code
_entity_poly.pdbx_strand_id
1 'polypeptide(L)' 'MDTLIEAIPTWALCYLFNSDATGLTDEEIALIDQWYTENKVMGITTATEQEGECFPYFSHYPAFGLPAEVVDCHVMVR' A
#
# COMPACT_ATOMS: atom_id res chain seq x y z
N MET A 1 -9.27 16.95 -2.29
CA MET A 1 -9.00 15.52 -2.49
C MET A 1 -7.68 15.51 -3.19
N ASP A 2 -6.66 15.14 -2.45
CA ASP A 2 -5.30 15.14 -2.94
C ASP A 2 -4.94 13.69 -3.25
N THR A 3 -4.33 13.49 -4.42
CA THR A 3 -3.80 12.19 -4.80
C THR A 3 -2.29 12.25 -4.66
N LEU A 4 -1.75 11.38 -3.82
CA LEU A 4 -0.32 11.22 -3.59
C LEU A 4 0.16 9.94 -4.29
N ILE A 5 1.47 9.86 -4.54
CA ILE A 5 2.11 8.60 -4.96
C ILE A 5 2.89 8.10 -3.75
N GLU A 6 2.56 6.91 -3.28
CA GLU A 6 3.18 6.27 -2.13
C GLU A 6 3.78 4.92 -2.51
N ALA A 7 4.94 4.61 -1.93
CA ALA A 7 5.63 3.34 -2.10
C ALA A 7 5.04 2.29 -1.16
N ILE A 8 4.05 1.52 -1.65
CA ILE A 8 3.29 0.57 -0.83
C ILE A 8 3.97 -0.80 -0.84
N PRO A 9 4.24 -1.43 0.32
CA PRO A 9 4.80 -2.78 0.36
C PRO A 9 3.95 -3.81 -0.37
N THR A 10 4.59 -4.65 -1.19
CA THR A 10 3.86 -5.62 -2.03
C THR A 10 3.10 -6.66 -1.21
N TRP A 11 3.61 -7.00 -0.03
CA TRP A 11 2.93 -7.91 0.91
C TRP A 11 1.59 -7.36 1.44
N ALA A 12 1.39 -6.04 1.45
CA ALA A 12 0.17 -5.41 1.95
C ALA A 12 -0.94 -5.25 0.88
N LEU A 13 -0.62 -5.43 -0.41
CA LEU A 13 -1.53 -5.10 -1.51
C LEU A 13 -2.80 -5.95 -1.51
N CYS A 14 -2.71 -7.26 -1.19
CA CYS A 14 -3.87 -8.14 -1.11
C CYS A 14 -4.91 -7.65 -0.09
N TYR A 15 -4.43 -7.16 1.06
CA TYR A 15 -5.30 -6.61 2.09
C TYR A 15 -5.91 -5.28 1.67
N LEU A 16 -5.09 -4.37 1.13
CA LEU A 16 -5.54 -3.03 0.73
C LEU A 16 -6.54 -3.05 -0.45
N PHE A 17 -6.37 -3.96 -1.42
CA PHE A 17 -7.24 -4.02 -2.60
C PHE A 17 -8.40 -5.00 -2.48
N ASN A 18 -8.19 -6.15 -1.83
CA ASN A 18 -9.18 -7.23 -1.80
C ASN A 18 -9.72 -7.52 -0.40
N SER A 19 -9.28 -6.78 0.63
CA SER A 19 -9.56 -7.09 2.05
C SER A 19 -9.14 -8.51 2.43
N ASP A 20 -8.15 -9.07 1.73
CA ASP A 20 -7.63 -10.41 1.97
C ASP A 20 -6.43 -10.35 2.91
N ALA A 21 -6.64 -10.81 4.14
CA ALA A 21 -5.62 -10.86 5.19
C ALA A 21 -4.79 -12.17 5.16
N THR A 22 -5.03 -13.06 4.19
CA THR A 22 -4.31 -14.34 4.10
C THR A 22 -2.81 -14.11 3.97
N GLY A 23 -2.03 -14.70 4.88
CA GLY A 23 -0.57 -14.57 4.89
C GLY A 23 -0.04 -13.35 5.65
N LEU A 24 -0.93 -12.52 6.22
CA LEU A 24 -0.56 -11.43 7.13
C LEU A 24 -0.71 -11.85 8.59
N THR A 25 0.15 -11.30 9.42
CA THR A 25 0.05 -11.37 10.89
C THR A 25 -0.84 -10.25 11.43
N ASP A 26 -1.34 -10.42 12.65
CA ASP A 26 -2.15 -9.39 13.33
C ASP A 26 -1.38 -8.06 13.48
N GLU A 27 -0.05 -8.12 13.66
CA GLU A 27 0.82 -6.94 13.75
C GLU A 27 0.90 -6.19 12.42
N GLU A 28 1.02 -6.91 11.30
CA GLU A 28 1.03 -6.33 9.95
C GLU A 28 -0.32 -5.71 9.60
N ILE A 29 -1.43 -6.37 9.96
CA ILE A 29 -2.78 -5.83 9.76
C ILE A 29 -2.94 -4.53 10.56
N ALA A 30 -2.58 -4.53 11.84
CA ALA A 30 -2.66 -3.34 12.68
C ALA A 30 -1.81 -2.18 12.15
N LEU A 31 -0.62 -2.47 11.62
CA LEU A 31 0.25 -1.49 10.99
C LEU A 31 -0.39 -0.88 9.74
N ILE A 32 -0.99 -1.71 8.87
CA ILE A 32 -1.68 -1.22 7.66
C ILE A 32 -2.88 -0.35 8.06
N ASP A 33 -3.71 -0.81 9.00
CA ASP A 33 -4.91 -0.11 9.46
C ASP A 33 -4.57 1.25 10.11
N GLN A 34 -3.49 1.27 10.91
CA GLN A 34 -2.99 2.51 11.50
C GLN A 34 -2.58 3.51 10.42
N TRP A 35 -1.75 3.08 9.47
CA TRP A 35 -1.32 3.94 8.37
C TRP A 35 -2.50 4.45 7.53
N TYR A 36 -3.45 3.57 7.21
CA TYR A 36 -4.64 3.90 6.45
C TYR A 36 -5.48 4.99 7.15
N THR A 37 -5.66 4.84 8.46
CA THR A 37 -6.45 5.76 9.29
C THR A 37 -5.75 7.10 9.51
N GLU A 38 -4.46 7.08 9.86
CA GLU A 38 -3.68 8.29 10.12
C GLU A 38 -3.57 9.20 8.89
N ASN A 39 -3.39 8.59 7.72
CA ASN A 39 -3.32 9.31 6.43
C ASN A 39 -4.69 9.63 5.84
N LYS A 40 -5.79 9.22 6.50
CA LYS A 40 -7.17 9.43 6.03
C LYS A 40 -7.36 8.95 4.60
N VAL A 41 -6.84 7.77 4.31
CA VAL A 41 -6.92 7.15 2.99
C VAL A 41 -8.38 6.90 2.66
N MET A 42 -8.78 7.28 1.45
CA MET A 42 -10.13 7.12 0.92
C MET A 42 -10.19 6.11 -0.22
N GLY A 43 -9.06 5.87 -0.87
CA GLY A 43 -8.92 4.83 -1.87
C GLY A 43 -7.47 4.74 -2.34
N ILE A 44 -7.13 3.57 -2.85
CA ILE A 44 -5.79 3.25 -3.33
C ILE A 44 -5.90 2.49 -4.65
N THR A 45 -5.01 2.80 -5.58
CA THR A 45 -4.89 2.09 -6.85
C THR A 45 -3.43 2.08 -7.28
N THR A 46 -3.01 1.11 -8.10
CA THR A 46 -1.64 1.06 -8.61
C THR A 46 -1.37 2.26 -9.51
N ALA A 47 -0.16 2.82 -9.47
CA ALA A 47 0.20 4.00 -10.27
C ALA A 47 0.36 3.69 -11.77
N THR A 48 0.38 2.41 -12.14
CA THR A 48 0.42 1.95 -13.53
C THR A 48 -0.98 1.63 -14.05
N GLU A 49 -1.36 2.29 -15.15
CA GLU A 49 -2.66 2.11 -15.83
C GLU A 49 -2.73 0.84 -16.69
N GLN A 50 -1.63 0.09 -16.84
CA GLN A 50 -1.61 -1.16 -17.60
C GLN A 50 -1.89 -2.34 -16.67
N GLU A 51 -3.06 -2.98 -16.85
CA GLU A 51 -3.41 -4.23 -16.18
C GLU A 51 -2.27 -5.25 -16.30
N GLY A 52 -1.70 -5.67 -15.16
CA GLY A 52 -0.65 -6.68 -15.07
C GLY A 52 0.79 -6.16 -15.02
N GLU A 53 1.02 -4.86 -15.23
CA GLU A 53 2.36 -4.26 -15.17
C GLU A 53 2.49 -3.45 -13.86
N CYS A 54 2.79 -4.12 -12.76
CA CYS A 54 3.39 -3.47 -11.60
C CYS A 54 4.89 -3.73 -11.66
N PHE A 55 5.71 -2.68 -11.58
CA PHE A 55 7.16 -2.81 -11.51
C PHE A 55 7.59 -2.71 -10.05
N PRO A 56 7.57 -3.82 -9.29
CA PRO A 56 8.05 -3.79 -7.94
C PRO A 56 9.53 -3.39 -7.91
N TYR A 57 9.89 -2.62 -6.89
CA TYR A 57 11.27 -2.26 -6.61
C TYR A 57 11.54 -2.32 -5.12
N PHE A 58 12.81 -2.43 -4.72
CA PHE A 58 13.15 -2.40 -3.30
C PHE A 58 13.26 -0.96 -2.80
N SER A 59 12.56 -0.64 -1.71
CA SER A 59 12.66 0.65 -1.02
C SER A 59 13.16 0.47 0.41
N HIS A 60 14.09 1.35 0.80
CA HIS A 60 14.51 1.49 2.19
C HIS A 60 13.51 2.29 3.03
N TYR A 61 12.54 2.96 2.40
CA TYR A 61 11.58 3.84 3.03
C TYR A 61 10.19 3.61 2.41
N PRO A 62 9.54 2.46 2.67
CA PRO A 62 8.14 2.27 2.29
C PRO A 62 7.23 3.21 3.06
N ALA A 63 5.98 3.34 2.61
CA ALA A 63 4.95 4.14 3.27
C ALA A 63 4.70 3.71 4.73
N PHE A 64 4.90 2.43 5.03
CA PHE A 64 4.84 1.85 6.37
C PHE A 64 5.68 0.58 6.45
N GLY A 65 6.05 0.20 7.68
CA GLY A 65 6.80 -1.02 7.95
C GLY A 65 8.30 -0.92 7.68
N LEU A 66 8.93 -2.09 7.50
CA LEU A 66 10.36 -2.24 7.29
C LEU A 66 10.71 -2.18 5.79
N PRO A 67 11.97 -1.89 5.43
CA PRO A 67 12.46 -1.96 4.05
C PRO A 67 12.00 -3.22 3.32
N ALA A 68 11.36 -3.05 2.17
CA ALA A 68 10.67 -4.11 1.46
C ALA A 68 10.61 -3.86 -0.04
N GLU A 69 10.16 -4.86 -0.77
CA GLU A 69 9.66 -4.68 -2.12
C GLU A 69 8.36 -3.88 -2.09
N VAL A 70 8.26 -2.85 -2.93
CA VAL A 70 7.14 -1.90 -2.99
C VAL A 70 6.67 -1.71 -4.42
N VAL A 71 5.43 -1.22 -4.56
CA VAL A 71 4.86 -0.71 -5.81
C VAL A 71 4.30 0.68 -5.55
N ASP A 72 4.55 1.59 -6.49
CA ASP A 72 3.98 2.93 -6.44
C ASP A 72 2.46 2.87 -6.62
N CYS A 73 1.72 3.43 -5.67
CA CYS A 73 0.27 3.50 -5.69
C CYS A 73 -0.20 4.95 -5.64
N HIS A 74 -1.25 5.25 -6.39
CA HIS A 74 -2.04 6.47 -6.20
C HIS A 74 -2.91 6.32 -4.94
N VAL A 75 -2.65 7.16 -3.95
CA VAL A 75 -3.36 7.20 -2.67
C VAL A 75 -4.20 8.47 -2.62
N MET A 76 -5.52 8.30 -2.56
CA MET A 76 -6.46 9.39 -2.40
C MET A 76 -6.65 9.67 -0.91
N VAL A 77 -6.36 10.89 -0.47
CA VAL A 77 -6.49 11.32 0.94
C VAL A 77 -7.47 12.49 1.10
N ARG A 78 -7.98 12.66 2.32
CA ARG A 78 -8.97 13.71 2.68
C ARG A 78 -8.46 14.73 3.69
#